data_AF-B7JXH5-F1
#
_entry.id   AF-B7JXH5-F1
#
_cell.length_a   1.000
_cell.length_b   1.000
_cell.length_c   1.000
_cell.angle_alpha   90.00
_cell.angle_beta   90.00
_cell.angle_gamma   90.00
#
_symmetry.space_group_name_H-M   'P 1'
#
loop_
_entity.id
_entity.type
_entity.pdbx_description
1 polymer ?
#
loop_
_entity_poly.entity_id
_entity_poly.type
_entity_poly.pdbx_seq_one_letter_code
_entity_poly.pdbx_strand_id
1 'polypeptide(L)'
;MEWKSSSVEDKIGINFKNSELLFLCLIHPSYAQQINEPEKDNERLEYLGETILRLVITDYLYQNCPYLAVSKLSALRDKLEEGERLTTLWFNLGLGETFPFLALKDERYRLKIKRNNPFEKALKALVGALEIDRGYSQTYNWLNKQLIAPLLERHLKKNQERVFPEKQLKFLGDALYKAIVTDYLYRLLPYINPPRLTKVYKTLVSSEKESDYISKITSEDWQIINNQNPKIPNNSFSCILGAMYLYFSQENSKTSFKKTGEWWIKNCVDEEEVWHDAIAIFLKDGIPQKWIIRQVMGYESKDYNEGRERFHELMDLSSKNEG
;
A
#
# COMPACT_ATOMS: atom_id res chain seq x y z
N MET A 1 19.22 -22.31 -7.57
CA MET A 1 19.27 -21.35 -8.69
C MET A 1 20.11 -20.18 -8.21
N GLU A 2 21.18 -19.80 -8.91
CA GLU A 2 21.91 -18.58 -8.55
C GLU A 2 21.07 -17.37 -8.98
N TRP A 3 20.50 -16.65 -8.01
CA TRP A 3 19.73 -15.45 -8.26
C TRP A 3 20.66 -14.30 -8.68
N LYS A 4 20.26 -13.56 -9.71
CA LYS A 4 20.92 -12.32 -10.15
C LYS A 4 19.86 -11.27 -10.45
N SER A 5 19.82 -10.21 -9.63
CA SER A 5 18.83 -9.14 -9.74
C SER A 5 18.84 -8.46 -11.10
N SER A 6 20.02 -8.31 -11.73
CA SER A 6 20.19 -7.67 -13.03
C SER A 6 19.29 -8.26 -14.12
N SER A 7 19.04 -9.57 -14.08
CA SER A 7 18.15 -10.26 -15.04
C SER A 7 16.70 -9.74 -15.04
N VAL A 8 16.29 -9.08 -13.96
CA VAL A 8 14.97 -8.46 -13.77
C VAL A 8 15.09 -6.93 -13.78
N GLU A 9 16.10 -6.36 -13.13
CA GLU A 9 16.34 -4.90 -13.11
C GLU A 9 16.47 -4.32 -14.52
N ASP A 10 17.20 -5.00 -15.41
CA ASP A 10 17.38 -4.59 -16.81
C ASP A 10 16.05 -4.57 -17.58
N LYS A 11 15.16 -5.52 -17.27
CA LYS A 11 13.85 -5.66 -17.90
C LYS A 11 12.86 -4.60 -17.45
N ILE A 12 12.87 -4.27 -16.16
CA ILE A 12 11.96 -3.27 -15.58
C ILE A 12 12.52 -1.84 -15.72
N GLY A 13 13.83 -1.70 -15.99
CA GLY A 13 14.52 -0.43 -16.10
C GLY A 13 14.70 0.31 -14.77
N ILE A 14 14.81 -0.43 -13.66
CA ILE A 14 15.01 0.10 -12.30
C ILE A 14 16.04 -0.75 -11.58
N ASN A 15 17.05 -0.08 -11.01
CA ASN A 15 18.01 -0.70 -10.09
C ASN A 15 17.48 -0.61 -8.65
N PHE A 16 17.34 -1.76 -8.00
CA PHE A 16 16.95 -1.90 -6.61
C PHE A 16 18.14 -1.63 -5.68
N LYS A 17 17.88 -1.02 -4.52
CA LYS A 17 18.87 -0.91 -3.45
C LYS A 17 18.98 -2.23 -2.68
N ASN A 18 17.85 -2.92 -2.51
CA ASN A 18 17.75 -4.21 -1.86
C ASN A 18 17.33 -5.30 -2.85
N SER A 19 18.32 -6.07 -3.32
CA SER A 19 18.10 -7.17 -4.26
C SER A 19 17.26 -8.33 -3.70
N GLU A 20 17.25 -8.52 -2.38
CA GLU A 20 16.43 -9.54 -1.71
C GLU A 20 14.95 -9.17 -1.72
N LEU A 21 14.63 -7.88 -1.71
CA LEU A 21 13.25 -7.42 -1.84
C LEU A 21 12.70 -7.69 -3.26
N LEU A 22 13.54 -7.47 -4.28
CA LEU A 22 13.21 -7.84 -5.65
C LEU A 22 13.07 -9.36 -5.80
N PHE A 23 13.89 -10.14 -5.12
CA PHE A 23 13.73 -11.59 -5.08
C PHE A 23 12.38 -11.98 -4.45
N LEU A 24 12.07 -11.45 -3.27
CA LEU A 24 10.84 -11.75 -2.52
C LEU A 24 9.56 -11.45 -3.34
N CYS A 25 9.52 -10.34 -4.09
CA CYS A 25 8.33 -10.00 -4.88
C CYS A 25 8.04 -11.02 -5.99
N LEU A 26 9.05 -11.80 -6.38
CA LEU A 26 8.95 -12.84 -7.39
C LEU A 26 8.59 -14.21 -6.80
N ILE A 27 8.58 -14.40 -5.47
CA ILE A 27 8.27 -15.68 -4.84
C ILE A 27 6.76 -15.93 -4.81
N HIS A 28 6.28 -16.85 -5.64
CA HIS A 28 4.90 -17.30 -5.55
C HIS A 28 4.70 -18.21 -4.32
N PRO A 29 3.52 -18.19 -3.66
CA PRO A 29 3.23 -19.05 -2.49
C PRO A 29 3.51 -20.54 -2.72
N SER A 30 3.25 -21.05 -3.93
CA SER A 30 3.56 -22.45 -4.25
C SER A 30 5.06 -22.77 -4.21
N TYR A 31 5.93 -21.81 -4.54
CA TYR A 31 7.37 -22.00 -4.47
C TYR A 31 7.87 -21.86 -3.02
N ALA A 32 7.35 -20.88 -2.28
CA ALA A 32 7.60 -20.72 -0.84
C ALA A 32 7.26 -22.03 -0.08
N GLN A 33 6.12 -22.63 -0.40
CA GLN A 33 5.71 -23.93 0.15
C GLN A 33 6.67 -25.06 -0.26
N GLN A 34 7.11 -25.09 -1.53
CA GLN A 34 8.04 -26.11 -2.03
C GLN A 34 9.39 -26.09 -1.29
N ILE A 35 9.86 -24.92 -0.85
CA ILE A 35 11.11 -24.77 -0.11
C ILE A 35 10.94 -24.82 1.41
N ASN A 36 9.74 -25.12 1.91
CA ASN A 36 9.37 -25.12 3.34
C ASN A 36 9.55 -23.77 4.05
N GLU A 37 9.32 -22.66 3.34
CA GLU A 37 9.34 -21.30 3.88
C GLU A 37 8.05 -20.55 3.49
N PRO A 38 6.87 -21.02 3.91
CA PRO A 38 5.57 -20.53 3.42
C PRO A 38 5.31 -19.05 3.75
N GLU A 39 5.99 -18.47 4.73
CA GLU A 39 5.94 -17.05 5.07
C GLU A 39 6.78 -16.15 4.16
N LYS A 40 7.68 -16.71 3.35
CA LYS A 40 8.55 -15.97 2.43
C LYS A 40 7.98 -15.97 1.02
N ASP A 41 6.78 -15.44 0.88
CA ASP A 41 6.11 -15.23 -0.40
C ASP A 41 5.86 -13.74 -0.69
N ASN A 42 5.29 -13.49 -1.86
CA ASN A 42 5.02 -12.15 -2.34
C ASN A 42 3.65 -11.60 -1.90
N GLU A 43 2.84 -12.30 -1.10
CA GLU A 43 1.46 -11.89 -0.81
C GLU A 43 1.39 -10.58 -0.02
N ARG A 44 2.32 -10.37 0.92
CA ARG A 44 2.38 -9.09 1.65
C ARG A 44 2.73 -7.92 0.73
N LEU A 45 3.65 -8.14 -0.21
CA LEU A 45 4.03 -7.14 -1.21
C LEU A 45 2.90 -6.90 -2.21
N GLU A 46 2.17 -7.95 -2.61
CA GLU A 46 0.96 -7.85 -3.44
C GLU A 46 -0.08 -6.96 -2.74
N TYR A 47 -0.33 -7.21 -1.44
CA TYR A 47 -1.28 -6.46 -0.64
C TYR A 47 -0.95 -4.96 -0.58
N LEU A 48 0.31 -4.61 -0.31
CA LEU A 48 0.77 -3.22 -0.36
C LEU A 48 0.66 -2.66 -1.78
N GLY A 49 1.25 -3.36 -2.74
CA GLY A 49 1.36 -2.92 -4.12
C GLY A 49 0.03 -2.72 -4.83
N GLU A 50 -1.03 -3.47 -4.47
CA GLU A 50 -2.39 -3.21 -4.95
C GLU A 50 -2.86 -1.80 -4.57
N THR A 51 -2.65 -1.40 -3.31
CA THR A 51 -3.11 -0.10 -2.82
C THR A 51 -2.27 1.04 -3.40
N ILE A 52 -0.97 0.84 -3.55
CA ILE A 52 -0.06 1.81 -4.19
C ILE A 52 -0.36 1.94 -5.69
N LEU A 53 -0.55 0.85 -6.43
CA LEU A 53 -0.95 0.88 -7.84
C LEU A 53 -2.23 1.71 -8.02
N ARG A 54 -3.24 1.42 -7.20
CA ARG A 54 -4.51 2.12 -7.23
C ARG A 54 -4.36 3.61 -6.91
N LEU A 55 -3.55 3.95 -5.91
CA LEU A 55 -3.24 5.33 -5.56
C LEU A 55 -2.57 6.06 -6.72
N VAL A 56 -1.52 5.51 -7.31
CA VAL A 56 -0.80 6.15 -8.44
C VAL A 56 -1.73 6.43 -9.61
N ILE A 57 -2.59 5.48 -9.98
CA ILE A 57 -3.59 5.67 -11.04
C ILE A 57 -4.57 6.78 -10.65
N THR A 58 -5.07 6.74 -9.40
CA THR A 58 -6.02 7.72 -8.87
C THR A 58 -5.44 9.14 -8.85
N ASP A 59 -4.21 9.28 -8.39
CA ASP A 59 -3.45 10.53 -8.35
C ASP A 59 -3.22 11.07 -9.77
N TYR A 60 -2.74 10.22 -10.70
CA TYR A 60 -2.62 10.61 -12.11
C TYR A 60 -3.94 11.11 -12.69
N LEU A 61 -5.04 10.39 -12.47
CA LEU A 61 -6.36 10.76 -12.96
C LEU A 61 -6.89 12.04 -12.29
N TYR A 62 -6.62 12.25 -11.00
CA TYR A 62 -6.97 13.47 -10.30
C TYR A 62 -6.26 14.69 -10.91
N GLN A 63 -4.97 14.57 -11.24
CA GLN A 63 -4.19 15.68 -11.81
C GLN A 63 -4.54 15.94 -13.29
N ASN A 64 -4.73 14.88 -14.08
CA ASN A 64 -4.80 15.01 -15.55
C ASN A 64 -6.22 14.99 -16.13
N CYS A 65 -7.23 14.56 -15.36
CA CYS A 65 -8.61 14.46 -15.81
C CYS A 65 -9.60 15.30 -14.96
N PRO A 66 -9.32 16.60 -14.68
CA PRO A 66 -10.15 17.41 -13.79
C PRO A 66 -11.59 17.61 -14.31
N TYR A 67 -11.79 17.45 -15.62
CA TYR A 67 -13.07 17.60 -16.33
C TYR A 67 -14.01 16.38 -16.23
N LEU A 68 -13.57 15.27 -15.63
CA LEU A 68 -14.37 14.05 -15.54
C LEU A 68 -15.12 13.93 -14.21
N ALA A 69 -16.35 13.43 -14.24
CA ALA A 69 -17.03 13.01 -13.01
C ALA A 69 -16.32 11.82 -12.35
N VAL A 70 -16.44 11.69 -11.02
CA VAL A 70 -15.83 10.59 -10.24
C VAL A 70 -16.24 9.22 -10.76
N SER A 71 -17.47 9.04 -11.24
CA SER A 71 -17.91 7.77 -11.85
C SER A 71 -17.07 7.38 -13.07
N LYS A 72 -16.65 8.36 -13.89
CA LYS A 72 -15.77 8.13 -15.04
C LYS A 72 -14.32 7.92 -14.61
N LEU A 73 -13.84 8.66 -13.60
CA LEU A 73 -12.50 8.44 -13.03
C LEU A 73 -12.36 7.03 -12.45
N SER A 74 -13.36 6.57 -11.68
CA SER A 74 -13.39 5.21 -11.15
C SER A 74 -13.39 4.16 -12.25
N ALA A 75 -14.23 4.32 -13.28
CA ALA A 75 -14.25 3.39 -14.41
C ALA A 75 -12.91 3.33 -15.16
N LEU A 76 -12.22 4.46 -15.34
CA LEU A 76 -10.88 4.51 -15.93
C LEU A 76 -9.85 3.81 -15.03
N ARG A 77 -9.89 4.08 -13.72
CA ARG A 77 -9.00 3.43 -12.75
C ARG A 77 -9.17 1.92 -12.79
N ASP A 78 -10.40 1.43 -12.72
CA ASP A 78 -10.73 0.00 -12.72
C ASP A 78 -10.24 -0.68 -14.01
N LYS A 79 -10.31 0.02 -15.16
CA LYS A 79 -9.78 -0.49 -16.44
C LYS A 79 -8.25 -0.49 -16.52
N LEU A 80 -7.59 0.43 -15.82
CA LEU A 80 -6.12 0.51 -15.76
C LEU A 80 -5.52 -0.53 -14.80
N GLU A 81 -6.23 -0.92 -13.75
CA GLU A 81 -5.79 -1.94 -12.79
C GLU A 81 -6.35 -3.35 -13.09
N GLU A 82 -7.02 -3.53 -14.24
CA GLU A 82 -7.61 -4.81 -14.63
C GLU A 82 -6.55 -5.90 -14.80
N GLY A 83 -6.85 -7.08 -14.27
CA GLY A 83 -5.94 -8.23 -14.21
C GLY A 83 -5.30 -8.64 -15.55
N GLU A 84 -6.09 -8.67 -16.63
CA GLU A 84 -5.60 -8.99 -17.98
C GLU A 84 -4.52 -8.01 -18.44
N ARG A 85 -4.71 -6.73 -18.12
CA ARG A 85 -3.78 -5.66 -18.47
C ARG A 85 -2.49 -5.77 -17.66
N LEU A 86 -2.60 -6.01 -16.35
CA LEU A 86 -1.45 -6.24 -15.48
C LEU A 86 -0.65 -7.47 -15.92
N THR A 87 -1.34 -8.54 -16.30
CA THR A 87 -0.74 -9.73 -16.91
C THR A 87 -0.03 -9.38 -18.21
N THR A 88 -0.67 -8.63 -19.11
CA THR A 88 -0.06 -8.20 -20.38
C THR A 88 1.21 -7.38 -20.14
N LEU A 89 1.19 -6.44 -19.20
CA LEU A 89 2.39 -5.67 -18.84
C LEU A 89 3.50 -6.57 -18.31
N TRP A 90 3.20 -7.53 -17.43
CA TRP A 90 4.17 -8.50 -16.93
C TRP A 90 4.90 -9.26 -18.06
N PHE A 91 4.16 -9.71 -19.07
CA PHE A 91 4.74 -10.38 -20.24
C PHE A 91 5.49 -9.42 -21.17
N ASN A 92 5.01 -8.18 -21.34
CA ASN A 92 5.70 -7.17 -22.15
C ASN A 92 7.04 -6.73 -21.55
N LEU A 93 7.16 -6.77 -20.21
CA LEU A 93 8.44 -6.61 -19.51
C LEU A 93 9.35 -7.84 -19.70
N GLY A 94 8.89 -8.90 -20.38
CA GLY A 94 9.66 -10.13 -20.58
C GLY A 94 9.77 -10.99 -19.32
N LEU A 95 8.91 -10.78 -18.31
CA LEU A 95 8.94 -11.51 -17.04
C LEU A 95 8.09 -12.79 -17.02
N GLY A 96 7.23 -12.99 -18.02
CA GLY A 96 6.36 -14.18 -18.11
C GLY A 96 7.15 -15.49 -18.19
N GLU A 97 8.02 -15.62 -19.19
CA GLU A 97 8.83 -16.83 -19.41
C GLU A 97 10.02 -16.95 -18.45
N THR A 98 10.40 -15.87 -17.77
CA THR A 98 11.50 -15.90 -16.80
C THR A 98 11.05 -15.86 -15.35
N PHE A 99 9.76 -16.05 -15.05
CA PHE A 99 9.26 -15.92 -13.68
C PHE A 99 9.87 -17.02 -12.76
N PRO A 100 10.96 -16.76 -12.02
CA PRO A 100 11.88 -17.84 -11.64
C PRO A 100 11.31 -18.74 -10.54
N PHE A 101 10.48 -18.14 -9.66
CA PHE A 101 9.96 -18.72 -8.43
C PHE A 101 8.45 -18.97 -8.51
N LEU A 102 8.00 -19.37 -9.69
CA LEU A 102 6.71 -20.04 -9.88
C LEU A 102 6.98 -21.54 -10.07
N ALA A 103 6.45 -22.38 -9.17
CA ALA A 103 6.69 -23.82 -9.20
C ALA A 103 6.13 -24.50 -10.47
N LEU A 104 4.95 -24.07 -10.92
CA LEU A 104 4.23 -24.62 -12.07
C LEU A 104 4.69 -23.99 -13.40
N LYS A 105 5.98 -24.18 -13.76
CA LYS A 105 6.58 -23.55 -14.95
C LYS A 105 5.90 -23.97 -16.26
N ASP A 106 5.60 -25.25 -16.41
CA ASP A 106 4.98 -25.80 -17.63
C ASP A 106 3.52 -25.37 -17.81
N GLU A 107 2.88 -24.82 -16.77
CA GLU A 107 1.48 -24.38 -16.83
C GLU A 107 1.30 -22.88 -17.10
N ARG A 108 2.39 -22.11 -17.25
CA ARG A 108 2.33 -20.64 -17.40
C ARG A 108 1.39 -20.16 -18.50
N TYR A 109 1.38 -20.85 -19.64
CA TYR A 109 0.49 -20.52 -20.75
C TYR A 109 -0.99 -20.73 -20.43
N ARG A 110 -1.33 -21.65 -19.52
CA ARG A 110 -2.70 -21.85 -19.03
C ARG A 110 -3.03 -20.87 -17.92
N LEU A 111 -2.07 -20.56 -17.05
CA LEU A 111 -2.25 -19.64 -15.95
C LEU A 111 -2.51 -18.21 -16.46
N LYS A 112 -1.86 -17.77 -17.54
CA LYS A 112 -1.98 -16.39 -18.04
C LYS A 112 -3.40 -16.01 -18.49
N ILE A 113 -4.20 -17.00 -18.91
CA ILE A 113 -5.57 -16.79 -19.38
C ILE A 113 -6.62 -16.93 -18.27
N LYS A 114 -6.22 -17.35 -17.06
CA LYS A 114 -7.14 -17.46 -15.93
C LYS A 114 -7.50 -16.06 -15.42
N ARG A 115 -8.78 -15.89 -15.08
CA ARG A 115 -9.24 -14.76 -14.28
C ARG A 115 -8.56 -14.84 -12.92
N ASN A 116 -7.83 -13.79 -12.54
CA ASN A 116 -6.94 -13.73 -11.38
C ASN A 116 -5.83 -14.79 -11.47
N ASN A 117 -4.65 -14.36 -11.91
CA ASN A 117 -3.52 -15.26 -12.16
C ASN A 117 -2.26 -14.79 -11.40
N PRO A 118 -1.21 -15.63 -11.27
CA PRO A 118 -0.02 -15.24 -10.50
C PRO A 118 0.76 -14.08 -11.12
N PHE A 119 0.58 -13.74 -12.41
CA PHE A 119 1.34 -12.68 -13.07
C PHE A 119 0.81 -11.28 -12.74
N GLU A 120 -0.51 -11.08 -12.70
CA GLU A 120 -1.09 -9.82 -12.20
C GLU A 120 -0.73 -9.58 -10.73
N LYS A 121 -0.70 -10.65 -9.92
CA LYS A 121 -0.32 -10.61 -8.51
C LYS A 121 1.16 -10.27 -8.34
N ALA A 122 2.02 -10.91 -9.12
CA ALA A 122 3.45 -10.63 -9.12
C ALA A 122 3.74 -9.20 -9.59
N LEU A 123 2.99 -8.66 -10.55
CA LEU A 123 3.13 -7.25 -10.94
C LEU A 123 2.75 -6.31 -9.79
N LYS A 124 1.64 -6.58 -9.07
CA LYS A 124 1.30 -5.83 -7.85
C LYS A 124 2.40 -5.96 -6.80
N ALA A 125 2.92 -7.17 -6.56
CA ALA A 125 4.03 -7.36 -5.62
C ALA A 125 5.30 -6.59 -6.03
N LEU A 126 5.62 -6.53 -7.33
CA LEU A 126 6.70 -5.70 -7.84
C LEU A 126 6.47 -4.21 -7.56
N VAL A 127 5.23 -3.71 -7.72
CA VAL A 127 4.86 -2.34 -7.34
C VAL A 127 5.07 -2.10 -5.84
N GLY A 128 4.65 -3.05 -4.99
CA GLY A 128 4.91 -2.97 -3.55
C GLY A 128 6.40 -2.96 -3.21
N ALA A 129 7.20 -3.77 -3.91
CA ALA A 129 8.65 -3.80 -3.72
C ALA A 129 9.32 -2.49 -4.16
N LEU A 130 8.88 -1.92 -5.28
CA LEU A 130 9.33 -0.60 -5.75
C LEU A 130 9.02 0.49 -4.73
N GLU A 131 7.83 0.46 -4.12
CA GLU A 131 7.47 1.43 -3.10
C GLU A 131 8.40 1.37 -1.88
N ILE A 132 8.62 0.17 -1.35
CA ILE A 132 9.48 -0.02 -0.19
C ILE A 132 10.94 0.37 -0.47
N ASP A 133 11.47 0.06 -1.66
CA ASP A 133 12.88 0.28 -2.00
C ASP A 133 13.20 1.70 -2.51
N ARG A 134 12.32 2.23 -3.37
CA ARG A 134 12.53 3.44 -4.17
C ARG A 134 11.60 4.59 -3.80
N GLY A 135 10.48 4.30 -3.13
CA GLY A 135 9.48 5.28 -2.67
C GLY A 135 8.52 5.76 -3.76
N TYR A 136 7.40 6.34 -3.31
CA TYR A 136 6.26 6.75 -4.13
C TYR A 136 6.60 7.49 -5.42
N SER A 137 7.52 8.45 -5.39
CA SER A 137 7.88 9.22 -6.59
C SER A 137 8.44 8.33 -7.71
N GLN A 138 9.29 7.36 -7.38
CA GLN A 138 9.85 6.44 -8.37
C GLN A 138 8.81 5.43 -8.83
N THR A 139 8.01 4.90 -7.91
CA THR A 139 6.88 4.00 -8.21
C THR A 139 5.88 4.67 -9.15
N TYR A 140 5.51 5.92 -8.87
CA TYR A 140 4.60 6.74 -9.68
C TYR A 140 5.14 6.92 -11.10
N ASN A 141 6.40 7.36 -11.24
CA ASN A 141 7.01 7.59 -12.55
C ASN A 141 7.10 6.31 -13.37
N TRP A 142 7.43 5.19 -12.74
CA TRP A 142 7.52 3.90 -13.40
C TRP A 142 6.15 3.43 -13.90
N LEU A 143 5.14 3.44 -13.04
CA LEU A 143 3.77 3.07 -13.42
C LEU A 143 3.19 4.02 -14.46
N ASN A 144 3.46 5.33 -14.35
CA ASN A 144 3.02 6.27 -15.36
C ASN A 144 3.58 5.89 -16.73
N LYS A 145 4.91 5.67 -16.83
CA LYS A 145 5.59 5.31 -18.07
C LYS A 145 5.13 3.95 -18.63
N GLN A 146 5.03 2.93 -17.78
CA GLN A 146 4.81 1.55 -18.21
C GLN A 146 3.33 1.20 -18.40
N LEU A 147 2.44 1.83 -17.64
CA LEU A 147 1.04 1.41 -17.54
C LEU A 147 0.05 2.49 -17.98
N ILE A 148 0.22 3.75 -17.56
CA ILE A 148 -0.82 4.78 -17.67
C ILE A 148 -0.68 5.58 -18.97
N ALA A 149 0.47 6.23 -19.15
CA ALA A 149 0.76 7.12 -20.27
C ALA A 149 0.51 6.48 -21.65
N PRO A 150 0.94 5.22 -21.92
CA PRO A 150 0.75 4.59 -23.23
C PRO A 150 -0.71 4.51 -23.69
N LEU A 151 -1.68 4.59 -22.77
CA LEU A 151 -3.09 4.60 -23.13
C LEU A 151 -3.75 5.96 -23.00
N LEU A 152 -3.45 6.73 -21.96
CA LEU A 152 -4.25 7.91 -21.65
C LEU A 152 -3.74 9.20 -22.29
N GLU A 153 -2.43 9.37 -22.49
CA GLU A 153 -1.85 10.68 -22.87
C GLU A 153 -2.48 11.25 -24.15
N ARG A 154 -2.70 10.40 -25.16
CA ARG A 154 -3.31 10.80 -26.44
C ARG A 154 -4.78 11.22 -26.34
N HIS A 155 -5.45 10.91 -25.22
CA HIS A 155 -6.86 11.20 -24.98
C HIS A 155 -7.08 12.35 -23.98
N LEU A 156 -6.00 12.91 -23.43
CA LEU A 156 -6.09 14.01 -22.46
C LEU A 156 -6.51 15.32 -23.13
N LYS A 157 -7.40 16.05 -22.46
CA LYS A 157 -7.78 17.42 -22.84
C LYS A 157 -6.89 18.42 -22.13
N LYS A 158 -6.36 19.40 -22.86
CA LYS A 158 -5.54 20.48 -22.30
C LYS A 158 -6.41 21.57 -21.65
N ASN A 159 -5.86 22.22 -20.62
CA ASN A 159 -6.40 23.42 -19.97
C ASN A 159 -7.89 23.33 -19.63
N GLN A 160 -8.27 22.34 -18.82
CA GLN A 160 -9.64 22.15 -18.37
C GLN A 160 -9.77 22.43 -16.88
N GLU A 161 -10.85 23.10 -16.50
CA GLU A 161 -11.19 23.35 -15.10
C GLU A 161 -11.73 22.09 -14.41
N ARG A 162 -11.61 22.06 -13.09
CA ARG A 162 -12.08 20.95 -12.25
C ARG A 162 -13.59 21.04 -12.02
N VAL A 163 -14.35 20.10 -12.58
CA VAL A 163 -15.83 20.17 -12.61
C VAL A 163 -16.46 19.71 -11.29
N PHE A 164 -15.83 18.78 -10.56
CA PHE A 164 -16.33 18.30 -9.27
C PHE A 164 -15.24 18.25 -8.19
N PRO A 165 -14.71 19.41 -7.75
CA PRO A 165 -13.55 19.46 -6.89
C PRO A 165 -13.68 18.60 -5.62
N GLU A 166 -14.78 18.73 -4.87
CA GLU A 166 -14.94 18.07 -3.56
C GLU A 166 -15.02 16.54 -3.72
N LYS A 167 -15.82 16.07 -4.69
CA LYS A 167 -15.99 14.64 -4.96
C LYS A 167 -14.69 14.01 -5.46
N GLN A 168 -13.94 14.73 -6.30
CA GLN A 168 -12.65 14.26 -6.78
C GLN A 168 -11.58 14.29 -5.69
N LEU A 169 -11.61 15.27 -4.78
CA LEU A 169 -10.73 15.30 -3.62
C LEU A 169 -11.00 14.09 -2.72
N LYS A 170 -12.28 13.78 -2.46
CA LYS A 170 -12.65 12.56 -1.73
C LYS A 170 -12.15 11.29 -2.45
N PHE A 171 -12.30 11.23 -3.78
CA PHE A 171 -11.81 10.10 -4.58
C PHE A 171 -10.30 9.88 -4.44
N LEU A 172 -9.50 10.95 -4.44
CA LEU A 172 -8.07 10.91 -4.16
C LEU A 172 -7.78 10.52 -2.70
N GLY A 173 -8.47 11.18 -1.77
CA GLY A 173 -8.35 10.97 -0.33
C GLY A 173 -8.63 9.52 0.10
N ASP A 174 -9.67 8.89 -0.46
CA ASP A 174 -10.01 7.49 -0.17
C ASP A 174 -8.88 6.53 -0.61
N ALA A 175 -8.26 6.80 -1.77
CA ALA A 175 -7.13 6.00 -2.26
C ALA A 175 -5.86 6.24 -1.42
N LEU A 176 -5.59 7.49 -1.05
CA LEU A 176 -4.49 7.87 -0.16
C LEU A 176 -4.62 7.20 1.19
N TYR A 177 -5.79 7.30 1.82
CA TYR A 177 -6.03 6.75 3.15
C TYR A 177 -5.78 5.24 3.17
N LYS A 178 -6.32 4.52 2.18
CA LYS A 178 -6.08 3.09 2.04
C LYS A 178 -4.59 2.76 1.89
N ALA A 179 -3.88 3.49 1.03
CA ALA A 179 -2.45 3.25 0.77
C ALA A 179 -1.56 3.59 1.97
N ILE A 180 -1.82 4.71 2.65
CA ILE A 180 -1.06 5.15 3.83
C ILE A 180 -1.22 4.17 4.99
N VAL A 181 -2.46 3.77 5.32
CA VAL A 181 -2.70 2.81 6.41
C VAL A 181 -2.10 1.45 6.05
N THR A 182 -2.18 1.04 4.79
CA THR A 182 -1.58 -0.23 4.33
C THR A 182 -0.05 -0.19 4.41
N ASP A 183 0.61 0.89 3.99
CA ASP A 183 2.06 1.06 4.10
C ASP A 183 2.51 1.07 5.57
N TYR A 184 1.78 1.79 6.43
CA TYR A 184 2.02 1.80 7.87
C TYR A 184 1.95 0.39 8.48
N LEU A 185 0.85 -0.34 8.26
CA LEU A 185 0.68 -1.70 8.78
C LEU A 185 1.67 -2.70 8.17
N TYR A 186 2.03 -2.54 6.90
CA TYR A 186 3.03 -3.38 6.25
C TYR A 186 4.40 -3.25 6.93
N ARG A 187 4.78 -2.03 7.34
CA ARG A 187 6.04 -1.74 8.04
C ARG A 187 5.98 -2.12 9.52
N LEU A 188 4.89 -1.79 10.20
CA LEU A 188 4.71 -2.02 11.64
C LEU A 188 4.62 -3.51 11.98
N LEU A 189 3.92 -4.29 11.15
CA LEU A 189 3.55 -5.68 11.45
C LEU A 189 4.22 -6.66 10.46
N PRO A 190 5.54 -6.88 10.55
CA PRO A 190 6.26 -7.78 9.67
C PRO A 190 5.75 -9.23 9.82
N TYR A 191 5.88 -10.03 8.75
CA TYR A 191 5.45 -11.44 8.67
C TYR A 191 3.95 -11.72 8.87
N ILE A 192 3.12 -10.72 9.17
CA ILE A 192 1.67 -10.89 9.23
C ILE A 192 1.08 -10.94 7.82
N ASN A 193 0.31 -11.98 7.54
CA ASN A 193 -0.29 -12.20 6.24
C ASN A 193 -1.46 -11.22 5.94
N PRO A 194 -1.79 -11.00 4.65
CA PRO A 194 -2.81 -10.00 4.25
C PRO A 194 -4.18 -10.14 4.92
N PRO A 195 -4.75 -11.35 5.14
CA PRO A 195 -6.04 -11.47 5.82
C PRO A 195 -6.04 -10.90 7.25
N ARG A 196 -4.94 -11.03 7.98
CA ARG A 196 -4.81 -10.48 9.34
C ARG A 196 -4.49 -8.99 9.32
N LEU A 197 -3.63 -8.53 8.40
CA LEU A 197 -3.43 -7.10 8.17
C LEU A 197 -4.75 -6.40 7.84
N THR A 198 -5.63 -7.05 7.08
CA THR A 198 -6.95 -6.51 6.74
C THR A 198 -7.85 -6.37 7.98
N LYS A 199 -7.72 -7.25 8.99
CA LYS A 199 -8.48 -7.12 10.25
C LYS A 199 -8.03 -5.89 11.04
N VAL A 200 -6.71 -5.68 11.19
CA VAL A 200 -6.14 -4.49 11.85
C VAL A 200 -6.45 -3.22 11.06
N TYR A 201 -6.35 -3.26 9.73
CA TYR A 201 -6.73 -2.15 8.86
C TYR A 201 -8.16 -1.67 9.15
N LYS A 202 -9.11 -2.60 9.33
CA LYS A 202 -10.51 -2.27 9.60
C LYS A 202 -10.72 -1.59 10.96
N THR A 203 -9.86 -1.82 11.96
CA THR A 203 -9.98 -1.10 13.24
C THR A 203 -9.58 0.36 13.03
N LEU A 204 -8.45 0.59 12.34
CA LEU A 204 -7.90 1.92 12.04
C LEU A 204 -8.73 2.80 11.11
N VAL A 205 -9.59 2.20 10.27
CA VAL A 205 -10.47 2.94 9.34
C VAL A 205 -11.95 2.88 9.73
N SER A 206 -12.24 2.52 10.97
CA SER A 206 -13.61 2.56 11.48
C SER A 206 -14.11 3.99 11.62
N SER A 207 -15.43 4.20 11.55
CA SER A 207 -16.03 5.53 11.71
C SER A 207 -15.74 6.16 13.08
N GLU A 208 -15.59 5.32 14.11
CA GLU A 208 -15.17 5.75 15.45
C GLU A 208 -13.74 6.30 15.42
N LYS A 209 -12.79 5.57 14.82
CA LYS A 209 -11.41 6.06 14.64
C LYS A 209 -11.33 7.29 13.77
N GLU A 210 -12.09 7.36 12.68
CA GLU A 210 -12.15 8.58 11.85
C GLU A 210 -12.61 9.80 12.65
N SER A 211 -13.60 9.63 13.55
CA SER A 211 -14.09 10.70 14.41
C SER A 211 -13.05 11.14 15.44
N ASP A 212 -12.36 10.20 16.06
CA ASP A 212 -11.24 10.45 16.97
C ASP A 212 -10.10 11.20 16.25
N TYR A 213 -9.69 10.76 15.05
CA TYR A 213 -8.66 11.43 14.27
C TYR A 213 -9.03 12.87 13.92
N ILE A 214 -10.28 13.14 13.53
CA ILE A 214 -10.77 14.49 13.23
C ILE A 214 -10.69 15.38 14.48
N SER A 215 -11.02 14.84 15.66
CA SER A 215 -10.98 15.59 16.92
C SER A 215 -9.57 16.03 17.33
N LYS A 216 -8.54 15.31 16.87
CA LYS A 216 -7.12 15.58 17.14
C LYS A 216 -6.48 16.59 16.18
N ILE A 217 -7.19 17.03 15.13
CA ILE A 217 -6.66 17.97 14.14
C ILE A 217 -6.50 19.35 14.75
N THR A 218 -5.30 19.92 14.64
CA THR A 218 -4.98 21.21 15.24
C THR A 218 -5.61 22.38 14.48
N SER A 219 -5.74 23.53 15.14
CA SER A 219 -6.19 24.77 14.49
C SER A 219 -5.30 25.19 13.31
N GLU A 220 -3.99 24.91 13.41
CA GLU A 220 -3.00 25.21 12.36
C GLU A 220 -3.23 24.31 11.13
N ASP A 221 -3.43 23.01 11.35
CA ASP A 221 -3.78 22.07 10.28
C ASP A 221 -5.10 22.47 9.61
N TRP A 222 -6.11 22.88 10.39
CA TRP A 222 -7.37 23.37 9.84
C TRP A 222 -7.18 24.62 8.98
N GLN A 223 -6.25 25.52 9.31
CA GLN A 223 -5.93 26.65 8.43
C GLN A 223 -5.31 26.18 7.11
N ILE A 224 -4.37 25.23 7.16
CA ILE A 224 -3.78 24.64 5.95
C ILE A 224 -4.85 24.00 5.08
N ILE A 225 -5.72 23.18 5.67
CA ILE A 225 -6.81 22.45 5.03
C ILE A 225 -7.79 23.43 4.39
N ASN A 226 -8.24 24.46 5.11
CA ASN A 226 -9.20 25.45 4.61
C ASN A 226 -8.63 26.34 3.50
N ASN A 227 -7.31 26.50 3.46
CA ASN A 227 -6.62 27.21 2.39
C ASN A 227 -6.50 26.37 1.10
N GLN A 228 -6.73 25.05 1.16
CA GLN A 228 -6.80 24.24 -0.04
C GLN A 228 -8.16 24.42 -0.72
N ASN A 229 -8.14 24.68 -2.02
CA ASN A 229 -9.34 24.64 -2.85
C ASN A 229 -9.59 23.19 -3.31
N PRO A 230 -10.82 22.66 -3.17
CA PRO A 230 -12.10 23.29 -2.81
C PRO A 230 -12.47 23.21 -1.31
N LYS A 231 -13.59 23.86 -0.91
CA LYS A 231 -14.23 23.68 0.41
C LYS A 231 -14.36 22.19 0.77
N ILE A 232 -13.70 21.81 1.85
CA ILE A 232 -13.63 20.42 2.29
C ILE A 232 -14.85 20.13 3.16
N PRO A 233 -15.55 18.99 2.97
CA PRO A 233 -16.54 18.55 3.94
C PRO A 233 -15.83 18.29 5.27
N ASN A 234 -16.12 19.10 6.30
CA ASN A 234 -15.44 19.09 7.60
C ASN A 234 -15.46 17.72 8.35
N ASN A 235 -16.22 16.74 7.85
CA ASN A 235 -16.47 15.47 8.53
C ASN A 235 -15.92 14.25 7.78
N SER A 236 -15.06 14.44 6.76
CA SER A 236 -14.47 13.33 6.01
C SER A 236 -12.96 13.29 6.20
N PHE A 237 -12.50 12.34 7.02
CA PHE A 237 -11.07 12.17 7.30
C PHE A 237 -10.24 11.91 6.03
N SER A 238 -10.79 11.17 5.07
CA SER A 238 -10.13 10.94 3.78
C SER A 238 -9.96 12.23 2.96
N CYS A 239 -10.94 13.15 2.96
CA CYS A 239 -10.77 14.46 2.32
C CYS A 239 -9.67 15.30 2.99
N ILE A 240 -9.56 15.24 4.32
CA ILE A 240 -8.52 15.92 5.09
C ILE A 240 -7.14 15.38 4.70
N LEU A 241 -6.97 14.06 4.64
CA LEU A 241 -5.74 13.44 4.14
C LEU A 241 -5.42 13.87 2.69
N GLY A 242 -6.44 13.92 1.83
CA GLY A 242 -6.29 14.43 0.46
C GLY A 242 -5.78 15.86 0.42
N ALA A 243 -6.28 16.74 1.28
CA ALA A 243 -5.86 18.14 1.36
C ALA A 243 -4.44 18.28 1.88
N MET A 244 -4.07 17.54 2.93
CA MET A 244 -2.70 17.51 3.45
C MET A 244 -1.71 17.00 2.39
N TYR A 245 -2.10 15.97 1.63
CA TYR A 245 -1.31 15.47 0.51
C TYR A 245 -1.07 16.55 -0.55
N LEU A 246 -2.11 17.30 -0.94
CA LEU A 246 -1.97 18.38 -1.92
C LEU A 246 -1.09 19.51 -1.39
N TYR A 247 -1.24 19.88 -0.12
CA TYR A 247 -0.36 20.85 0.55
C TYR A 247 1.11 20.42 0.49
N PHE A 248 1.43 19.19 0.92
CA PHE A 248 2.80 18.69 0.85
C PHE A 248 3.31 18.50 -0.59
N SER A 249 2.42 18.29 -1.55
CA SER A 249 2.76 18.20 -2.97
C SER A 249 3.17 19.55 -3.55
N GLN A 250 2.57 20.66 -3.10
CA GLN A 250 2.97 22.03 -3.45
C GLN A 250 4.39 22.34 -2.95
N GLU A 251 4.76 21.85 -1.76
CA GLU A 251 6.13 21.98 -1.26
C GLU A 251 7.12 21.10 -2.03
N ASN A 252 6.81 19.80 -2.14
CA ASN A 252 7.63 18.83 -2.87
C ASN A 252 6.83 17.56 -3.16
N SER A 253 6.34 17.45 -4.40
CA SER A 253 5.60 16.29 -4.91
C SER A 253 6.33 14.95 -4.81
N LYS A 254 7.67 14.94 -4.69
CA LYS A 254 8.43 13.69 -4.52
C LYS A 254 8.29 13.09 -3.13
N THR A 255 7.93 13.90 -2.14
CA THR A 255 7.85 13.50 -0.72
C THR A 255 6.44 13.58 -0.15
N SER A 256 5.45 14.04 -0.93
CA SER A 256 4.09 14.29 -0.46
C SER A 256 3.43 13.07 0.18
N PHE A 257 3.51 11.89 -0.45
CA PHE A 257 2.97 10.65 0.11
C PHE A 257 3.57 10.34 1.49
N LYS A 258 4.90 10.35 1.58
CA LYS A 258 5.62 10.09 2.83
C LYS A 258 5.26 11.09 3.93
N LYS A 259 5.32 12.40 3.63
CA LYS A 259 4.97 13.46 4.59
C LYS A 259 3.52 13.36 5.06
N THR A 260 2.60 12.98 4.18
CA THR A 260 1.18 12.78 4.55
C THR A 260 1.03 11.62 5.53
N GLY A 261 1.73 10.51 5.30
CA GLY A 261 1.74 9.38 6.24
C GLY A 261 2.37 9.74 7.58
N GLU A 262 3.52 10.43 7.58
CA GLU A 262 4.17 10.90 8.81
C GLU A 262 3.27 11.88 9.59
N TRP A 263 2.56 12.77 8.90
CA TRP A 263 1.60 13.67 9.51
C TRP A 263 0.43 12.91 10.15
N TRP A 264 -0.14 11.92 9.46
CA TRP A 264 -1.22 11.11 10.01
C TRP A 264 -0.78 10.35 11.26
N ILE A 265 0.36 9.65 11.20
CA ILE A 265 0.89 8.89 12.33
C ILE A 265 1.11 9.82 13.52
N LYS A 266 1.81 10.94 13.31
CA LYS A 266 2.16 11.88 14.38
C LYS A 266 0.95 12.49 15.09
N ASN A 267 -0.08 12.88 14.32
CA ASN A 267 -1.19 13.66 14.87
C ASN A 267 -2.41 12.82 15.26
N CYS A 268 -2.58 11.64 14.68
CA CYS A 268 -3.82 10.87 14.82
C CYS A 268 -3.62 9.51 15.48
N VAL A 269 -2.49 8.84 15.26
CA VAL A 269 -2.30 7.43 15.62
C VAL A 269 -1.66 7.29 16.99
N ASP A 270 -2.32 6.53 17.87
CA ASP A 270 -1.69 5.97 19.08
C ASP A 270 -1.11 4.59 18.72
N GLU A 271 0.21 4.50 18.58
CA GLU A 271 0.88 3.27 18.16
C GLU A 271 0.73 2.14 19.21
N GLU A 272 0.66 2.45 20.50
CA GLU A 272 0.48 1.41 21.54
C GLU A 272 -0.90 0.77 21.43
N GLU A 273 -1.93 1.57 21.14
CA GLU A 273 -3.27 1.08 20.86
C GLU A 273 -3.31 0.20 19.61
N VAL A 274 -2.61 0.58 18.53
CA VAL A 274 -2.51 -0.25 17.32
C VAL A 274 -1.87 -1.60 17.63
N TRP A 275 -0.79 -1.61 18.42
CA TRP A 275 -0.14 -2.84 18.87
C TRP A 275 -1.08 -3.70 19.71
N HIS A 276 -1.82 -3.11 20.65
CA HIS A 276 -2.82 -3.81 21.46
C HIS A 276 -3.85 -4.52 20.58
N ASP A 277 -4.51 -3.78 19.69
CA ASP A 277 -5.53 -4.30 18.77
C ASP A 277 -4.97 -5.42 17.89
N ALA A 278 -3.78 -5.21 17.33
CA ALA A 278 -3.13 -6.18 16.47
C ALA A 278 -2.82 -7.48 17.22
N ILE A 279 -2.21 -7.40 18.39
CA ILE A 279 -1.88 -8.56 19.22
C ILE A 279 -3.15 -9.31 19.63
N ALA A 280 -4.19 -8.60 20.07
CA ALA A 280 -5.48 -9.20 20.43
C ALA A 280 -6.09 -9.97 19.25
N ILE A 281 -6.05 -9.41 18.04
CA ILE A 281 -6.48 -10.09 16.80
C ILE A 281 -5.63 -11.33 16.54
N PHE A 282 -4.31 -11.25 16.69
CA PHE A 282 -3.40 -12.37 16.40
C PHE A 282 -3.59 -13.54 17.36
N LEU A 283 -3.76 -13.25 18.65
CA LEU A 283 -4.05 -14.26 19.67
C LEU A 283 -5.39 -14.95 19.40
N LYS A 284 -6.43 -14.17 19.05
CA LYS A 284 -7.75 -14.70 18.68
C LYS A 284 -7.69 -15.60 17.44
N ASP A 285 -6.80 -15.30 16.50
CA ASP A 285 -6.53 -16.11 15.31
C ASP A 285 -5.56 -17.29 15.57
N GLY A 286 -5.23 -17.56 16.84
CA GLY A 286 -4.43 -18.71 17.26
C GLY A 286 -2.93 -18.57 17.00
N ILE A 287 -2.42 -17.37 16.74
CA ILE A 287 -0.98 -17.16 16.61
C ILE A 287 -0.32 -17.28 18.00
N PRO A 288 0.70 -18.13 18.18
CA PRO A 288 1.36 -18.27 19.47
C PRO A 288 2.04 -16.97 19.92
N GLN A 289 1.84 -16.57 21.20
CA GLN A 289 2.50 -15.40 21.81
C GLN A 289 4.00 -15.38 21.53
N LYS A 290 4.69 -16.52 21.70
CA LYS A 290 6.14 -16.63 21.46
C LYS A 290 6.52 -16.29 20.02
N TRP A 291 5.66 -16.61 19.05
CA TRP A 291 5.88 -16.28 17.65
C TRP A 291 5.66 -14.79 17.40
N ILE A 292 4.60 -14.19 17.99
CA ILE A 292 4.31 -12.75 17.89
C ILE A 292 5.52 -11.94 18.41
N ILE A 293 5.98 -12.25 19.62
CA ILE A 293 7.11 -11.55 20.26
C ILE A 293 8.37 -11.60 19.38
N ARG A 294 8.67 -12.77 18.80
CA ARG A 294 9.89 -12.98 18.03
C ARG A 294 9.84 -12.40 16.62
N GLN A 295 8.77 -12.68 15.90
CA GLN A 295 8.69 -12.38 14.46
C GLN A 295 8.12 -10.99 14.22
N VAL A 296 7.09 -10.60 14.98
CA VAL A 296 6.34 -9.36 14.73
C VAL A 296 6.93 -8.21 15.54
N MET A 297 7.15 -8.42 16.84
CA MET A 297 7.71 -7.40 17.73
C MET A 297 9.24 -7.31 17.66
N GLY A 298 9.90 -8.26 16.99
CA GLY A 298 11.35 -8.22 16.72
C GLY A 298 12.25 -8.62 17.89
N TYR A 299 11.73 -9.19 18.98
CA TYR A 299 12.53 -9.64 20.11
C TYR A 299 13.09 -11.05 19.86
N GLU A 300 14.37 -11.11 19.47
CA GLU A 300 15.09 -12.37 19.23
C GLU A 300 15.14 -13.27 20.48
N SER A 301 15.61 -14.51 20.33
CA SER A 301 15.64 -15.49 21.45
C SER A 301 16.39 -14.99 22.69
N LYS A 302 17.42 -14.16 22.50
CA LYS A 302 18.24 -13.56 23.57
C LYS A 302 17.49 -12.48 24.37
N ASP A 303 16.53 -11.79 23.75
CA ASP A 303 15.79 -10.65 24.32
C ASP A 303 14.33 -11.03 24.62
N TYR A 304 14.01 -12.33 24.65
CA TYR A 304 12.64 -12.82 24.75
C TYR A 304 11.92 -12.38 26.03
N ASN A 305 12.64 -12.29 27.16
CA ASN A 305 12.04 -11.89 28.43
C ASN A 305 11.59 -10.42 28.40
N GLU A 306 12.42 -9.53 27.86
CA GLU A 306 12.07 -8.13 27.63
C GLU A 306 10.87 -8.02 26.68
N GLY A 307 10.89 -8.75 25.56
CA GLY A 307 9.76 -8.78 24.64
C GLY A 307 8.48 -9.32 25.26
N ARG A 308 8.59 -10.24 26.21
CA ARG A 308 7.45 -10.76 26.97
C ARG A 308 6.90 -9.72 27.95
N GLU A 309 7.75 -8.98 28.63
CA GLU A 309 7.33 -7.86 29.49
C GLU A 309 6.59 -6.82 28.67
N ARG A 310 7.18 -6.36 27.56
CA ARG A 310 6.54 -5.41 26.64
C ARG A 310 5.21 -5.92 26.09
N PHE A 311 5.12 -7.20 25.75
CA PHE A 311 3.87 -7.82 25.31
C PHE A 311 2.79 -7.72 26.40
N HIS A 312 3.12 -7.98 27.66
CA HIS A 312 2.17 -7.87 28.76
C HIS A 312 1.74 -6.42 28.99
N GLU A 313 2.68 -5.46 28.96
CA GLU A 313 2.36 -4.04 29.05
C GLU A 313 1.32 -3.61 28.00
N LEU A 314 1.53 -4.00 26.73
CA LEU A 314 0.62 -3.68 25.62
C LEU A 314 -0.76 -4.33 25.82
N MET A 315 -0.82 -5.54 26.36
CA MET A 315 -2.09 -6.22 26.63
C MET A 315 -2.82 -5.66 27.85
N ASP A 316 -2.10 -5.11 28.82
CA ASP A 316 -2.67 -4.54 30.05
C ASP A 316 -3.19 -3.10 29.86
N LEU A 317 -2.87 -2.42 28.75
CA LEU A 317 -3.35 -1.06 28.43
C LEU A 317 -4.88 -0.91 28.49
N SER A 318 -5.65 -1.98 28.25
CA SER A 318 -7.12 -1.95 28.36
C SER A 318 -7.61 -1.77 29.80
N SER A 319 -6.80 -2.07 30.82
CA SER A 319 -7.18 -1.93 32.22
C SER A 319 -7.00 -0.53 32.81
N LYS A 320 -6.33 0.39 32.08
CA LYS A 320 -6.06 1.77 32.53
C LYS A 320 -6.97 2.83 31.89
N ASN A 321 -7.58 2.54 30.75
CA ASN A 321 -8.47 3.48 30.04
C ASN A 321 -9.96 3.29 30.39
N GLU A 322 -10.30 2.31 31.24
CA GLU A 322 -11.65 2.11 31.82
C GLU A 322 -11.79 2.71 33.25
N GLY A 323 -10.81 3.50 33.70
CA GLY A 323 -10.73 4.09 35.04
C GLY A 323 -11.18 5.55 35.16
#